data_AF-A0A4R6Z6T3-F1
#
_entry.id   AF-A0A4R6Z6T3-F1
#
_cell.length_a   1.000
_cell.length_b   1.000
_cell.length_c   1.000
_cell.angle_alpha   90.00
_cell.angle_beta   90.00
_cell.angle_gamma   90.00
#
_symmetry.space_group_name_H-M   'P 1'
#
loop_
_entity.id
_entity.type
_entity.pdbx_description
1 polymer ?
#
loop_
_entity_poly.entity_id
_entity_poly.type
_entity_poly.pdbx_seq_one_letter_code
_entity_poly.pdbx_strand_id
1 'polypeptide(L)'
;MDSRVRARAAAAADDPLLARRGEYEDRLGHYLSMHPRAMAVSRAMAAACGRYLREKSRRSGSAAAARRTQYAQLVKVMKPILLPFAGRLRNVGEWMRALDGEGNIREVLGTAWLFYRNVLAEDLVGPAALPDQALDIAAAAGFDVALLGQWTANAVAHAQAERGVSALPLLDSKMDLFRMPWHRANRLHQETCVIASWPPPTSRFWSQQTRAEFVRHGGVFSEPEKTYSSPAGKDKVPWLDARRYCGPDASHALVTDAARRRIPMRTGVSRASMQLMYCGRLANIGDEVSLRLAVMGYLLPVRAHSLYEIAIGSSAESVALEDIRYDAALLDGVDLGSVAAHCGDFPAQGETG
;
A
#
# COMPACT_ATOMS: atom_id res chain seq x y z
N MET A 1 16.43 -19.83 -15.83
CA MET A 1 16.87 -18.44 -15.65
C MET A 1 18.31 -18.32 -16.13
N ASP A 2 18.49 -17.72 -17.31
CA ASP A 2 19.74 -17.63 -18.09
C ASP A 2 20.88 -16.97 -17.29
N SER A 3 22.10 -17.53 -17.38
CA SER A 3 23.29 -17.04 -16.69
C SER A 3 23.64 -15.61 -17.09
N ARG A 4 23.27 -15.18 -18.31
CA ARG A 4 23.42 -13.80 -18.80
C ARG A 4 22.48 -12.82 -18.11
N VAL A 5 21.27 -13.26 -17.75
CA VAL A 5 20.31 -12.44 -16.99
C VAL A 5 20.79 -12.24 -15.55
N ARG A 6 21.37 -13.28 -14.94
CA ARG A 6 22.00 -13.17 -13.60
C ARG A 6 23.23 -12.24 -13.62
N ALA A 7 24.09 -12.35 -14.64
CA ALA A 7 25.27 -11.50 -14.79
C ALA A 7 24.90 -10.03 -15.03
N ARG A 8 23.86 -9.74 -15.82
CA ARG A 8 23.34 -8.37 -15.99
C ARG A 8 22.68 -7.81 -14.73
N ALA A 9 21.96 -8.64 -13.97
CA ALA A 9 21.39 -8.24 -12.68
C ALA A 9 22.46 -7.96 -11.62
N ALA A 10 23.57 -8.72 -11.63
CA ALA A 10 24.72 -8.47 -10.76
C ALA A 10 25.49 -7.20 -11.17
N ALA A 11 25.72 -6.98 -12.47
CA ALA A 11 26.36 -5.76 -12.96
C ALA A 11 25.52 -4.49 -12.71
N ALA A 12 24.19 -4.61 -12.68
CA ALA A 12 23.29 -3.52 -12.28
C ALA A 12 23.33 -3.23 -10.76
N ALA A 13 23.82 -4.15 -9.92
CA ALA A 13 23.95 -3.91 -8.48
C ALA A 13 25.11 -2.96 -8.15
N ASP A 14 26.11 -2.88 -9.02
CA ASP A 14 27.29 -2.01 -8.88
C ASP A 14 27.19 -0.70 -9.70
N ASP A 15 26.04 -0.42 -10.33
CA ASP A 15 25.82 0.83 -11.05
C ASP A 15 25.65 2.01 -10.05
N PRO A 16 26.60 2.97 -10.02
CA PRO A 16 26.52 4.11 -9.10
C PRO A 16 25.26 4.95 -9.28
N LEU A 17 24.66 4.97 -10.49
CA LEU A 17 23.41 5.68 -10.76
C LEU A 17 22.21 4.97 -10.11
N LEU A 18 22.19 3.64 -10.08
CA LEU A 18 21.13 2.88 -9.42
C LEU A 18 21.20 3.02 -7.90
N ALA A 19 22.41 3.05 -7.33
CA ALA A 19 22.60 3.34 -5.90
C ALA A 19 22.12 4.74 -5.53
N ARG A 20 22.53 5.77 -6.30
CA ARG A 20 22.09 7.17 -6.09
C ARG A 20 20.58 7.33 -6.25
N ARG A 21 19.97 6.65 -7.21
CA ARG A 21 18.52 6.65 -7.38
C ARG A 21 17.79 6.01 -6.21
N GLY A 22 18.31 4.91 -5.68
CA GLY A 22 17.74 4.28 -4.49
C GLY A 22 17.76 5.22 -3.28
N GLU A 23 18.87 5.93 -3.07
CA GLU A 23 18.98 6.93 -2.01
C GLU A 23 18.04 8.12 -2.22
N TYR A 24 17.92 8.62 -3.46
CA TYR A 24 16.95 9.66 -3.80
C TYR A 24 15.51 9.21 -3.51
N GLU A 25 15.13 8.00 -3.95
CA GLU A 25 13.80 7.43 -3.72
C GLU A 25 13.50 7.29 -2.22
N ASP A 26 14.46 6.83 -1.42
CA ASP A 26 14.30 6.73 0.04
C ASP A 26 14.04 8.12 0.65
N ARG A 27 14.90 9.10 0.34
CA ARG A 27 14.79 10.47 0.87
C ARG A 27 13.51 11.15 0.45
N LEU A 28 13.11 11.01 -0.82
CA LEU A 28 11.84 11.51 -1.32
C LEU A 28 10.68 10.87 -0.55
N GLY A 29 10.71 9.55 -0.36
CA GLY A 29 9.72 8.84 0.43
C GLY A 29 9.59 9.39 1.85
N HIS A 30 10.72 9.59 2.53
CA HIS A 30 10.74 10.13 3.89
C HIS A 30 10.22 11.57 3.95
N TYR A 31 10.65 12.43 3.03
CA TYR A 31 10.11 13.79 2.91
C TYR A 31 8.58 13.77 2.71
N LEU A 32 8.10 12.97 1.77
CA LEU A 32 6.67 12.86 1.48
C LEU A 32 5.87 12.26 2.64
N SER A 33 6.48 11.38 3.44
CA SER A 33 5.84 10.81 4.64
C SER A 33 5.51 11.86 5.72
N MET A 34 6.19 13.00 5.68
CA MET A 34 5.99 14.13 6.59
C MET A 34 5.33 15.33 5.90
N HIS A 35 5.14 15.27 4.58
CA HIS A 35 4.63 16.39 3.81
C HIS A 35 3.17 16.70 4.21
N PRO A 36 2.82 17.97 4.52
CA PRO A 36 1.50 18.33 5.04
C PRO A 36 0.33 17.83 4.18
N ARG A 37 0.45 17.91 2.85
CA ARG A 37 -0.58 17.42 1.92
C ARG A 37 -0.78 15.91 2.00
N ALA A 38 0.31 15.14 2.04
CA ALA A 38 0.28 13.68 2.11
C ALA A 38 -0.32 13.21 3.45
N MET A 39 0.09 13.86 4.54
CA MET A 39 -0.47 13.61 5.87
C MET A 39 -1.95 13.99 5.96
N ALA A 40 -2.36 15.12 5.39
CA ALA A 40 -3.75 15.56 5.41
C ALA A 40 -4.68 14.53 4.75
N VAL A 41 -4.35 14.03 3.56
CA VAL A 41 -5.19 13.01 2.90
C VAL A 41 -5.14 11.66 3.60
N SER A 42 -3.98 11.27 4.15
CA SER A 42 -3.87 10.02 4.92
C SER A 42 -4.75 10.07 6.16
N ARG A 43 -4.76 11.20 6.88
CA ARG A 43 -5.65 11.44 8.01
C ARG A 43 -7.11 11.47 7.60
N ALA A 44 -7.44 12.07 6.46
CA ALA A 44 -8.81 12.09 5.94
C ALA A 44 -9.30 10.67 5.62
N MET A 45 -8.46 9.82 5.02
CA MET A 45 -8.75 8.40 4.80
C MET A 45 -9.01 7.67 6.11
N ALA A 46 -8.11 7.79 7.09
CA ALA A 46 -8.28 7.15 8.39
C ALA A 46 -9.51 7.64 9.14
N ALA A 47 -9.82 8.94 9.06
CA ALA A 47 -11.02 9.53 9.64
C ALA A 47 -12.30 8.96 9.02
N ALA A 48 -12.32 8.70 7.70
CA ALA A 48 -13.43 8.01 7.04
C ALA A 48 -13.62 6.59 7.60
N CYS A 49 -12.54 5.82 7.74
CA CYS A 49 -12.57 4.50 8.39
C CYS A 49 -13.11 4.60 9.82
N GLY A 50 -12.66 5.58 10.60
CA GLY A 50 -13.13 5.82 11.97
C GLY A 50 -14.62 6.17 12.03
N ARG A 51 -15.13 7.00 11.10
CA ARG A 51 -16.56 7.31 10.98
C ARG A 51 -17.38 6.07 10.69
N TYR A 52 -16.94 5.21 9.77
CA TYR A 52 -17.62 3.96 9.46
C TYR A 52 -17.74 3.06 10.70
N LEU A 53 -16.65 2.87 11.43
CA LEU A 53 -16.64 2.05 12.64
C LEU A 53 -17.58 2.61 13.73
N ARG A 54 -17.56 3.93 13.95
CA ARG A 54 -18.45 4.60 14.90
C ARG A 54 -19.92 4.45 14.50
N GLU A 55 -20.23 4.63 13.23
CA GLU A 55 -21.59 4.51 12.70
C GLU A 55 -22.11 3.07 12.82
N LYS A 56 -21.29 2.08 12.47
CA LYS A 56 -21.62 0.66 12.66
C LYS A 56 -21.90 0.32 14.13
N SER A 57 -21.09 0.83 15.04
CA SER A 57 -21.31 0.68 16.48
C SER A 57 -22.60 1.34 16.96
N ARG A 58 -22.90 2.55 16.49
CA ARG A 58 -24.13 3.28 16.84
C ARG A 58 -25.39 2.49 16.47
N ARG A 59 -25.37 1.77 15.35
CA ARG A 59 -26.49 0.94 14.89
C ARG A 59 -26.66 -0.39 15.64
N SER A 60 -25.79 -0.70 16.61
CA SER A 60 -25.87 -1.92 17.42
C SER A 60 -26.92 -1.85 18.55
N GLY A 61 -27.73 -0.79 18.62
CA GLY A 61 -28.87 -0.65 19.52
C GLY A 61 -28.52 -0.08 20.90
N SER A 62 -27.80 -0.83 21.74
CA SER A 62 -27.43 -0.40 23.11
C SER A 62 -25.98 0.09 23.21
N ALA A 63 -25.67 0.93 24.21
CA ALA A 63 -24.29 1.38 24.46
C ALA A 63 -23.33 0.21 24.75
N ALA A 64 -23.81 -0.84 25.43
CA ALA A 64 -23.03 -2.05 25.68
C ALA A 64 -22.77 -2.83 24.38
N ALA A 65 -23.78 -2.96 23.51
CA ALA A 65 -23.62 -3.59 22.21
C ALA A 65 -22.70 -2.77 21.29
N ALA A 66 -22.83 -1.45 21.28
CA ALA A 66 -21.98 -0.54 20.51
C ALA A 66 -20.48 -0.70 20.87
N ARG A 67 -20.16 -0.79 22.17
CA ARG A 67 -18.80 -1.05 22.65
C ARG A 67 -18.29 -2.43 22.22
N ARG A 68 -19.11 -3.48 22.34
CA ARG A 68 -18.75 -4.84 21.88
C ARG A 68 -18.51 -4.88 20.39
N THR A 69 -19.38 -4.26 19.59
CA THR A 69 -19.23 -4.15 18.13
C THR A 69 -17.95 -3.41 17.78
N GLN A 70 -17.68 -2.26 18.41
CA GLN A 70 -16.48 -1.46 18.16
C GLN A 70 -15.21 -2.27 18.44
N TYR A 71 -15.16 -2.91 19.61
CA TYR A 71 -14.05 -3.76 19.99
C TYR A 71 -13.87 -4.94 19.02
N ALA A 72 -14.96 -5.62 18.64
CA ALA A 72 -14.92 -6.72 17.69
C ALA A 72 -14.37 -6.28 16.32
N GLN A 73 -14.76 -5.11 15.81
CA GLN A 73 -14.19 -4.59 14.56
C GLN A 73 -12.71 -4.24 14.71
N LEU A 74 -12.31 -3.58 15.80
CA LEU A 74 -10.90 -3.23 16.02
C LEU A 74 -10.02 -4.48 16.15
N VAL A 75 -10.53 -5.55 16.77
CA VAL A 75 -9.87 -6.85 16.79
C VAL A 75 -9.72 -7.44 15.38
N LYS A 76 -10.71 -7.26 14.49
CA LYS A 76 -10.57 -7.68 13.07
C LYS A 76 -9.46 -6.91 12.37
N VAL A 77 -9.35 -5.61 12.60
CA VAL A 77 -8.28 -4.78 12.03
C VAL A 77 -6.91 -5.22 12.58
N MET A 78 -6.83 -5.63 13.84
CA MET A 78 -5.64 -6.19 14.49
C MET A 78 -5.26 -7.61 14.05
N LYS A 79 -6.08 -8.30 13.24
CA LYS A 79 -5.76 -9.65 12.75
C LYS A 79 -4.36 -9.64 12.13
N PRO A 80 -3.47 -10.57 12.51
CA PRO A 80 -2.12 -10.62 11.98
C PRO A 80 -2.13 -10.61 10.45
N ILE A 81 -1.36 -9.72 9.86
CA ILE A 81 -1.12 -9.80 8.43
C ILE A 81 -0.23 -11.01 8.19
N LEU A 82 -0.61 -11.84 7.22
CA LEU A 82 0.18 -13.00 6.79
C LEU A 82 1.60 -12.63 6.32
N LEU A 83 1.88 -11.33 6.15
CA LEU A 83 3.19 -10.76 5.88
C LEU A 83 3.51 -9.65 6.90
N PRO A 84 4.70 -9.65 7.51
CA PRO A 84 5.17 -8.50 8.26
C PRO A 84 5.38 -7.31 7.32
N PHE A 85 4.63 -6.23 7.60
CA PHE A 85 4.58 -4.97 6.85
C PHE A 85 4.96 -3.81 7.79
N ALA A 86 5.22 -2.62 7.23
CA ALA A 86 5.56 -1.44 8.01
C ALA A 86 4.30 -0.70 8.51
N GLY A 87 4.40 0.02 9.63
CA GLY A 87 3.27 0.71 10.27
C GLY A 87 2.51 -0.17 11.27
N ARG A 88 3.19 -1.11 11.94
CA ARG A 88 2.54 -2.03 12.90
C ARG A 88 2.12 -1.31 14.18
N LEU A 89 0.94 -1.69 14.67
CA LEU A 89 0.31 -1.24 15.91
C LEU A 89 -0.03 -2.45 16.80
N ARG A 90 0.16 -2.34 18.12
CA ARG A 90 0.08 -3.44 19.09
C ARG A 90 -1.30 -3.68 19.65
N ASN A 91 -2.08 -2.63 19.83
CA ASN A 91 -3.29 -2.68 20.63
C ASN A 91 -4.37 -1.75 20.09
N VAL A 92 -5.60 -2.01 20.54
CA VAL A 92 -6.80 -1.26 20.15
C VAL A 92 -6.63 0.25 20.37
N GLY A 93 -5.95 0.68 21.43
CA GLY A 93 -5.72 2.10 21.71
C GLY A 93 -4.83 2.79 20.69
N GLU A 94 -3.71 2.16 20.29
CA GLU A 94 -2.85 2.63 19.21
C GLU A 94 -3.62 2.72 17.87
N TRP A 95 -4.47 1.73 17.59
CA TRP A 95 -5.33 1.71 16.42
C TRP A 95 -6.37 2.84 16.39
N MET A 96 -7.00 3.12 17.53
CA MET A 96 -7.96 4.22 17.65
C MET A 96 -7.28 5.57 17.40
N ARG A 97 -6.10 5.80 17.98
CA ARG A 97 -5.32 7.02 17.74
C ARG A 97 -4.98 7.18 16.25
N ALA A 98 -4.57 6.10 15.58
CA ALA A 98 -4.31 6.13 14.14
C ALA A 98 -5.56 6.45 13.30
N LEU A 99 -6.73 5.92 13.68
CA LEU A 99 -8.02 6.24 13.03
C LEU A 99 -8.45 7.70 13.25
N ASP A 100 -8.03 8.31 14.37
CA ASP A 100 -8.21 9.73 14.63
C ASP A 100 -7.08 10.60 14.03
N GLY A 101 -6.20 9.98 13.23
CA GLY A 101 -5.18 10.66 12.43
C GLY A 101 -3.84 10.92 13.14
N GLU A 102 -3.65 10.34 14.33
CA GLU A 102 -2.38 10.37 15.05
C GLU A 102 -1.38 9.34 14.48
N GLY A 103 -0.10 9.58 14.73
CA GLY A 103 0.99 8.73 14.23
C GLY A 103 1.52 9.17 12.87
N ASN A 104 2.46 8.39 12.34
CA ASN A 104 3.09 8.65 11.06
C ASN A 104 2.28 8.05 9.90
N ILE A 105 2.62 8.43 8.67
CA ILE A 105 1.89 8.01 7.47
C ILE A 105 1.75 6.47 7.34
N ARG A 106 2.72 5.69 7.84
CA ARG A 106 2.67 4.23 7.74
C ARG A 106 1.69 3.62 8.73
N GLU A 107 1.61 4.17 9.93
CA GLU A 107 0.60 3.79 10.91
C GLU A 107 -0.80 4.14 10.38
N VAL A 108 -0.98 5.35 9.83
CA VAL A 108 -2.27 5.84 9.35
C VAL A 108 -2.74 5.11 8.07
N LEU A 109 -1.91 4.98 7.04
CA LEU A 109 -2.28 4.30 5.79
C LEU A 109 -2.32 2.78 5.94
N GLY A 110 -1.39 2.21 6.72
CA GLY A 110 -1.46 0.80 7.11
C GLY A 110 -2.76 0.51 7.85
N THR A 111 -3.22 1.48 8.67
CA THR A 111 -4.49 1.37 9.38
C THR A 111 -5.69 1.40 8.45
N ALA A 112 -5.74 2.36 7.55
CA ALA A 112 -6.79 2.46 6.55
C ALA A 112 -6.88 1.17 5.73
N TRP A 113 -5.75 0.70 5.16
CA TRP A 113 -5.73 -0.51 4.36
C TRP A 113 -6.23 -1.75 5.12
N LEU A 114 -5.83 -1.92 6.38
CA LEU A 114 -6.30 -3.02 7.22
C LEU A 114 -7.80 -2.94 7.53
N PHE A 115 -8.35 -1.74 7.72
CA PHE A 115 -9.78 -1.53 7.81
C PHE A 115 -10.50 -1.97 6.52
N TYR A 116 -10.03 -1.53 5.36
CA TYR A 116 -10.63 -1.90 4.08
C TYR A 116 -10.66 -3.42 3.89
N ARG A 117 -9.52 -4.06 4.16
CA ARG A 117 -9.35 -5.50 3.97
C ARG A 117 -10.15 -6.34 4.97
N ASN A 118 -10.10 -6.01 6.26
CA ASN A 118 -10.59 -6.90 7.32
C ASN A 118 -11.97 -6.51 7.86
N VAL A 119 -12.48 -5.32 7.52
CA VAL A 119 -13.79 -4.84 7.98
C VAL A 119 -14.69 -4.54 6.80
N LEU A 120 -14.34 -3.58 5.95
CA LEU A 120 -15.25 -3.12 4.89
C LEU A 120 -15.54 -4.22 3.87
N ALA A 121 -14.51 -4.92 3.40
CA ALA A 121 -14.67 -6.05 2.50
C ALA A 121 -15.51 -7.19 3.11
N GLU A 122 -15.32 -7.49 4.40
CA GLU A 122 -16.10 -8.52 5.09
C GLU A 122 -17.59 -8.14 5.20
N ASP A 123 -17.88 -6.86 5.44
CA ASP A 123 -19.26 -6.36 5.55
C ASP A 123 -20.01 -6.34 4.20
N LEU A 124 -19.30 -6.07 3.11
CA LEU A 124 -19.88 -5.95 1.77
C LEU A 124 -20.07 -7.30 1.09
N VAL A 125 -19.08 -8.19 1.22
CA VAL A 125 -19.03 -9.43 0.42
C VAL A 125 -18.59 -10.66 1.22
N GLY A 126 -18.34 -10.54 2.53
CA GLY A 126 -17.97 -11.68 3.36
C GLY A 126 -19.13 -12.68 3.58
N PRO A 127 -18.85 -13.83 4.23
CA PRO A 127 -19.85 -14.88 4.46
C PRO A 127 -21.08 -14.45 5.29
N ALA A 128 -20.93 -13.39 6.09
CA ALA A 128 -22.00 -12.80 6.89
C ALA A 128 -22.33 -11.36 6.42
N ALA A 129 -22.08 -11.05 5.15
CA ALA A 129 -22.31 -9.74 4.58
C ALA A 129 -23.79 -9.34 4.66
N LEU A 130 -24.01 -8.07 4.98
CA LEU A 130 -25.30 -7.39 4.91
C LEU A 130 -25.09 -6.14 4.05
N PRO A 131 -24.98 -6.30 2.72
CA PRO A 131 -24.47 -5.25 1.83
C PRO A 131 -25.29 -3.97 1.91
N ASP A 132 -26.61 -4.04 2.00
CA ASP A 132 -27.47 -2.85 2.13
C ASP A 132 -27.15 -2.07 3.42
N GLN A 133 -27.01 -2.79 4.55
CA GLN A 133 -26.63 -2.17 5.81
C GLN A 133 -25.21 -1.57 5.75
N ALA A 134 -24.27 -2.27 5.11
CA ALA A 134 -22.90 -1.81 4.95
C ALA A 134 -22.83 -0.55 4.07
N LEU A 135 -23.61 -0.51 2.97
CA LEU A 135 -23.73 0.65 2.08
C LEU A 135 -24.37 1.84 2.81
N ASP A 136 -25.39 1.62 3.63
CA ASP A 136 -25.99 2.69 4.43
C ASP A 136 -25.03 3.25 5.50
N ILE A 137 -24.20 2.39 6.12
CA ILE A 137 -23.15 2.82 7.06
C ILE A 137 -22.07 3.60 6.29
N ALA A 138 -21.67 3.11 5.13
CA ALA A 138 -20.68 3.75 4.27
C ALA A 138 -21.16 5.14 3.82
N ALA A 139 -22.43 5.27 3.43
CA ALA A 139 -23.06 6.54 3.09
C ALA A 139 -22.93 7.56 4.24
N ALA A 140 -23.32 7.16 5.45
CA ALA A 140 -23.24 7.99 6.64
C ALA A 140 -21.78 8.32 7.05
N ALA A 141 -20.82 7.47 6.69
CA ALA A 141 -19.40 7.72 6.91
C ALA A 141 -18.73 8.59 5.81
N GLY A 142 -19.47 8.93 4.74
CA GLY A 142 -19.02 9.77 3.64
C GLY A 142 -18.22 9.01 2.57
N PHE A 143 -18.43 7.70 2.44
CA PHE A 143 -17.85 6.90 1.37
C PHE A 143 -18.63 7.06 0.05
N ASP A 144 -17.96 6.77 -1.07
CA ASP A 144 -18.60 6.64 -2.37
C ASP A 144 -19.42 5.33 -2.44
N VAL A 145 -20.71 5.44 -2.14
CA VAL A 145 -21.66 4.31 -2.12
C VAL A 145 -21.88 3.74 -3.52
N ALA A 146 -21.82 4.58 -4.56
CA ALA A 146 -22.03 4.12 -5.94
C ALA A 146 -20.87 3.22 -6.38
N LEU A 147 -19.63 3.63 -6.10
CA LEU A 147 -18.43 2.83 -6.37
C LEU A 147 -18.41 1.55 -5.52
N LEU A 148 -18.80 1.62 -4.23
CA LEU A 148 -18.92 0.43 -3.39
C LEU A 148 -19.99 -0.54 -3.89
N GLY A 149 -21.15 -0.04 -4.34
CA GLY A 149 -22.21 -0.84 -4.92
C GLY A 149 -21.77 -1.56 -6.20
N GLN A 150 -21.08 -0.84 -7.10
CA GLN A 150 -20.47 -1.43 -8.31
C GLN A 150 -19.47 -2.53 -7.95
N TRP A 151 -18.66 -2.30 -6.93
CA TRP A 151 -17.65 -3.25 -6.46
C TRP A 151 -18.29 -4.54 -5.94
N THR A 152 -19.30 -4.42 -5.08
CA THR A 152 -20.09 -5.55 -4.58
C THR A 152 -20.74 -6.32 -5.72
N ALA A 153 -21.35 -5.62 -6.68
CA ALA A 153 -21.99 -6.25 -7.84
C ALA A 153 -20.99 -7.04 -8.69
N ASN A 154 -19.81 -6.46 -8.97
CA ASN A 154 -18.75 -7.13 -9.73
C ASN A 154 -18.22 -8.38 -9.00
N ALA A 155 -18.05 -8.29 -7.68
CA ALA A 155 -17.63 -9.40 -6.84
C ALA A 155 -18.61 -10.58 -6.92
N VAL A 156 -19.91 -10.28 -6.79
CA VAL A 156 -20.99 -11.27 -6.87
C VAL A 156 -21.07 -11.87 -8.27
N ALA A 157 -21.05 -11.04 -9.33
CA ALA A 157 -21.14 -11.51 -10.71
C ALA A 157 -19.99 -12.46 -11.08
N HIS A 158 -18.76 -12.14 -10.65
CA HIS A 158 -17.62 -13.02 -10.88
C HIS A 158 -17.74 -14.33 -10.10
N ALA A 159 -18.12 -14.28 -8.83
CA ALA A 159 -18.31 -15.49 -8.03
C ALA A 159 -19.40 -16.41 -8.62
N GLN A 160 -20.45 -15.85 -9.22
CA GLN A 160 -21.49 -16.59 -9.95
C GLN A 160 -20.95 -17.24 -11.23
N ALA A 161 -20.18 -16.48 -12.02
CA ALA A 161 -19.61 -16.95 -13.28
C ALA A 161 -18.59 -18.08 -13.10
N GLU A 162 -17.81 -18.08 -12.00
CA GLU A 162 -16.77 -19.09 -11.79
C GLU A 162 -17.30 -20.46 -11.34
N ARG A 163 -18.49 -20.60 -10.73
CA ARG A 163 -18.86 -21.90 -10.08
C ARG A 163 -20.31 -22.40 -10.07
N GLY A 164 -21.33 -21.73 -10.60
CA GLY A 164 -22.67 -22.34 -10.76
C GLY A 164 -23.45 -22.78 -9.49
N VAL A 165 -22.86 -22.90 -8.30
CA VAL A 165 -23.54 -23.18 -7.02
C VAL A 165 -22.75 -22.55 -5.86
N SER A 166 -23.38 -21.56 -5.20
CA SER A 166 -22.93 -20.83 -3.99
C SER A 166 -21.66 -19.99 -4.11
N ALA A 167 -21.85 -18.70 -4.42
CA ALA A 167 -20.83 -17.65 -4.51
C ALA A 167 -20.10 -17.31 -3.18
N LEU A 168 -20.55 -17.85 -2.04
CA LEU A 168 -20.15 -17.39 -0.70
C LEU A 168 -18.73 -17.80 -0.23
N PRO A 169 -18.16 -18.97 -0.59
CA PRO A 169 -16.82 -19.35 -0.10
C PRO A 169 -15.64 -18.73 -0.86
N LEU A 170 -15.87 -18.12 -2.04
CA LEU A 170 -14.81 -17.49 -2.84
C LEU A 170 -14.50 -16.05 -2.40
N LEU A 171 -15.38 -15.47 -1.60
CA LEU A 171 -15.16 -14.21 -0.87
C LEU A 171 -14.63 -14.54 0.52
N ASP A 172 -13.58 -15.36 0.57
CA ASP A 172 -12.86 -15.61 1.82
C ASP A 172 -12.47 -14.24 2.38
N SER A 173 -13.07 -13.84 3.50
CA SER A 173 -12.72 -12.63 4.24
C SER A 173 -11.21 -12.49 4.54
N LYS A 174 -10.43 -13.56 4.35
CA LYS A 174 -8.97 -13.57 4.43
C LYS A 174 -8.28 -13.24 3.10
N MET A 175 -8.92 -13.53 1.96
CA MET A 175 -8.49 -13.06 0.65
C MET A 175 -8.73 -11.55 0.55
N ASP A 176 -7.63 -10.80 0.52
CA ASP A 176 -7.62 -9.39 0.22
C ASP A 176 -8.43 -9.16 -1.07
N LEU A 177 -9.50 -8.36 -0.99
CA LEU A 177 -10.48 -8.19 -2.06
C LEU A 177 -9.82 -7.67 -3.35
N PHE A 178 -8.72 -6.93 -3.20
CA PHE A 178 -7.87 -6.48 -4.29
C PHE A 178 -6.98 -7.57 -4.90
N ARG A 179 -7.07 -8.81 -4.41
CA ARG A 179 -6.45 -10.03 -4.97
C ARG A 179 -7.47 -10.91 -5.70
N MET A 180 -8.72 -10.47 -5.80
CA MET A 180 -9.74 -11.22 -6.54
C MET A 180 -9.43 -11.20 -8.05
N PRO A 181 -9.66 -12.30 -8.79
CA PRO A 181 -9.26 -12.41 -10.19
C PRO A 181 -9.90 -11.37 -11.13
N TRP A 182 -11.12 -10.92 -10.84
CA TRP A 182 -11.81 -9.87 -11.60
C TRP A 182 -11.27 -8.47 -11.34
N HIS A 183 -10.57 -8.25 -10.23
CA HIS A 183 -10.12 -6.92 -9.85
C HIS A 183 -8.98 -6.47 -10.77
N ARG A 184 -9.14 -5.30 -11.43
CA ARG A 184 -8.13 -4.77 -12.37
C ARG A 184 -6.73 -4.70 -11.76
N ALA A 185 -6.63 -4.22 -10.53
CA ALA A 185 -5.36 -4.16 -9.80
C ALA A 185 -4.70 -5.53 -9.62
N ASN A 186 -5.48 -6.61 -9.47
CA ASN A 186 -4.93 -7.95 -9.37
C ASN A 186 -4.44 -8.46 -10.73
N ARG A 187 -5.25 -8.29 -11.79
CA ARG A 187 -4.89 -8.72 -13.16
C ARG A 187 -3.62 -8.03 -13.64
N LEU A 188 -3.57 -6.70 -13.57
CA LEU A 188 -2.40 -5.93 -13.99
C LEU A 188 -1.14 -6.29 -13.19
N HIS A 189 -1.30 -6.56 -11.89
CA HIS A 189 -0.19 -7.05 -11.08
C HIS A 189 0.25 -8.45 -11.49
N GLN A 190 -0.67 -9.39 -11.71
CA GLN A 190 -0.36 -10.76 -12.14
C GLN A 190 0.26 -10.83 -13.54
N GLU A 191 -0.15 -9.96 -14.46
CA GLU A 191 0.41 -9.84 -15.81
C GLU A 191 1.86 -9.31 -15.80
N THR A 192 2.21 -8.50 -14.79
CA THR A 192 3.51 -7.82 -14.73
C THR A 192 4.47 -8.38 -13.68
N CYS A 193 4.04 -9.36 -12.88
CA CYS A 193 4.79 -9.89 -11.73
C CYS A 193 4.80 -11.42 -11.70
N VAL A 194 5.97 -11.98 -11.45
CA VAL A 194 6.18 -13.39 -11.07
C VAL A 194 6.33 -13.49 -9.56
N ILE A 195 5.50 -14.34 -8.93
CA ILE A 195 5.51 -14.55 -7.47
C ILE A 195 6.24 -15.84 -7.14
N ALA A 196 7.23 -15.79 -6.23
CA ALA A 196 8.13 -16.91 -5.98
C ALA A 196 7.44 -18.16 -5.37
N SER A 197 6.43 -17.97 -4.52
CA SER A 197 5.47 -18.96 -3.99
C SER A 197 4.73 -18.38 -2.76
N TRP A 198 3.57 -18.91 -2.38
CA TRP A 198 2.84 -18.49 -1.16
C TRP A 198 2.54 -19.68 -0.23
N PRO A 199 2.70 -19.56 1.10
CA PRO A 199 3.32 -18.44 1.86
C PRO A 199 4.85 -18.39 1.66
N PRO A 200 5.55 -17.27 1.92
CA PRO A 200 7.00 -17.18 1.74
C PRO A 200 7.76 -18.09 2.72
N PRO A 201 8.48 -19.14 2.26
CA PRO A 201 9.00 -20.17 3.16
C PRO A 201 10.26 -19.83 3.98
N THR A 202 10.92 -18.66 3.81
CA THR A 202 12.31 -18.48 4.31
C THR A 202 12.69 -17.02 4.67
N SER A 203 13.77 -16.86 5.46
CA SER A 203 14.39 -15.56 5.82
C SER A 203 14.82 -14.73 4.60
N ARG A 204 14.98 -15.35 3.43
CA ARG A 204 15.41 -14.69 2.19
C ARG A 204 14.46 -13.62 1.67
N PHE A 205 13.21 -13.59 2.13
CA PHE A 205 12.19 -12.62 1.71
C PHE A 205 12.11 -11.40 2.63
N TRP A 206 12.89 -11.38 3.72
CA TRP A 206 12.95 -10.27 4.65
C TRP A 206 13.88 -9.17 4.18
N SER A 207 13.56 -7.93 4.56
CA SER A 207 14.37 -6.76 4.22
C SER A 207 15.79 -6.90 4.72
N GLN A 208 16.73 -6.56 3.84
CA GLN A 208 18.15 -6.47 4.13
C GLN A 208 18.58 -5.05 4.52
N GLN A 209 17.67 -4.08 4.43
CA GLN A 209 17.89 -2.71 4.89
C GLN A 209 18.17 -2.74 6.39
N THR A 210 19.25 -2.09 6.81
CA THR A 210 19.54 -1.96 8.25
C THR A 210 18.62 -0.92 8.87
N ARG A 211 18.39 -1.06 10.19
CA ARG A 211 17.67 -0.05 10.97
C ARG A 211 18.40 1.29 10.94
N ALA A 212 19.73 1.26 10.95
CA ALA A 212 20.57 2.45 10.87
C ALA A 212 20.41 3.15 9.51
N GLU A 213 20.43 2.42 8.40
CA GLU A 213 20.15 2.98 7.06
C GLU A 213 18.77 3.63 7.00
N PHE A 214 17.75 2.93 7.49
CA PHE A 214 16.38 3.45 7.49
C PHE A 214 16.27 4.76 8.27
N VAL A 215 16.86 4.84 9.47
CA VAL A 215 16.86 6.07 10.29
C VAL A 215 17.69 7.17 9.65
N ARG A 216 18.87 6.84 9.10
CA ARG A 216 19.75 7.80 8.42
C ARG A 216 19.05 8.53 7.28
N HIS A 217 18.13 7.87 6.57
CA HIS A 217 17.37 8.49 5.50
C HIS A 217 16.10 9.25 5.96
N GLY A 218 15.86 9.34 7.28
CA GLY A 218 14.69 10.02 7.86
C GLY A 218 13.55 9.09 8.26
N GLY A 219 13.80 7.79 8.32
CA GLY A 219 12.81 6.79 8.71
C GLY A 219 12.49 6.77 10.20
N VAL A 220 11.20 6.80 10.52
CA VAL A 220 10.71 6.78 11.90
C VAL A 220 9.97 5.48 12.18
N PHE A 221 10.50 4.59 13.02
CA PHE A 221 9.79 3.38 13.45
C PHE A 221 8.60 3.71 14.34
N SER A 222 7.48 2.97 14.20
CA SER A 222 6.46 2.97 15.25
C SER A 222 7.03 2.35 16.54
N GLU A 223 6.44 2.68 17.70
CA GLU A 223 6.87 2.09 18.98
C GLU A 223 6.90 0.54 18.96
N PRO A 224 5.88 -0.14 18.40
CA PRO A 224 5.93 -1.58 18.19
C PRO A 224 7.15 -2.04 17.36
N GLU A 225 7.44 -1.34 16.26
CA GLU A 225 8.53 -1.68 15.36
C GLU A 225 9.91 -1.60 16.00
N LYS A 226 10.07 -0.75 17.02
CA LYS A 226 11.31 -0.69 17.82
C LYS A 226 11.61 -2.00 18.53
N THR A 227 10.58 -2.76 18.90
CA THR A 227 10.70 -4.02 19.67
C THR A 227 10.78 -5.27 18.80
N TYR A 228 10.38 -5.21 17.53
CA TYR A 228 10.38 -6.37 16.65
C TYR A 228 11.77 -6.72 16.13
N SER A 229 12.06 -8.02 16.06
CA SER A 229 13.28 -8.58 15.49
C SER A 229 13.02 -9.13 14.09
N SER A 230 13.96 -8.92 13.17
CA SER A 230 13.92 -9.52 11.83
C SER A 230 14.60 -10.88 11.81
N PRO A 231 14.02 -11.91 11.19
CA PRO A 231 14.71 -13.17 10.89
C PRO A 231 15.93 -13.03 9.97
N ALA A 232 16.12 -11.88 9.32
CA ALA A 232 17.33 -11.57 8.55
C ALA A 232 18.49 -11.03 9.41
N GLY A 233 18.25 -10.71 10.69
CA GLY A 233 19.25 -10.12 11.59
C GLY A 233 18.64 -9.07 12.52
N LYS A 234 19.17 -8.93 13.73
CA LYS A 234 18.67 -7.96 14.72
C LYS A 234 18.84 -6.50 14.29
N ASP A 235 19.85 -6.23 13.46
CA ASP A 235 20.15 -4.94 12.86
C ASP A 235 19.25 -4.61 11.66
N LYS A 236 18.45 -5.56 11.15
CA LYS A 236 17.60 -5.39 9.97
C LYS A 236 16.21 -4.92 10.35
N VAL A 237 15.57 -4.20 9.42
CA VAL A 237 14.18 -3.79 9.60
C VAL A 237 13.24 -5.01 9.62
N PRO A 238 12.15 -5.00 10.42
CA PRO A 238 11.40 -6.21 10.73
C PRO A 238 10.20 -6.41 9.79
N TRP A 239 10.35 -6.16 8.50
CA TRP A 239 9.31 -6.36 7.48
C TRP A 239 9.86 -7.05 6.23
N LEU A 240 8.96 -7.55 5.38
CA LEU A 240 9.35 -8.20 4.14
C LEU A 240 9.86 -7.21 3.09
N ASP A 241 10.75 -7.72 2.26
CA ASP A 241 11.24 -7.05 1.06
C ASP A 241 10.41 -7.52 -0.13
N ALA A 242 9.47 -6.68 -0.59
CA ALA A 242 8.57 -7.05 -1.68
C ALA A 242 9.34 -7.48 -2.94
N ARG A 243 10.49 -6.86 -3.25
CA ARG A 243 11.32 -7.22 -4.42
C ARG A 243 11.93 -8.62 -4.36
N ARG A 244 12.06 -9.18 -3.14
CA ARG A 244 12.59 -10.53 -2.94
C ARG A 244 11.48 -11.57 -3.10
N TYR A 245 10.25 -11.17 -2.85
CA TYR A 245 9.06 -11.99 -2.88
C TYR A 245 8.36 -12.00 -4.25
N CYS A 246 8.34 -10.84 -4.89
CA CYS A 246 7.72 -10.52 -6.18
C CYS A 246 8.81 -9.98 -7.11
N GLY A 247 8.92 -10.53 -8.31
CA GLY A 247 9.83 -10.04 -9.34
C GLY A 247 9.05 -9.64 -10.61
N PRO A 248 9.56 -8.69 -11.42
CA PRO A 248 8.91 -8.31 -12.65
C PRO A 248 8.91 -9.45 -13.68
N ASP A 249 7.81 -9.64 -14.41
CA ASP A 249 7.75 -10.57 -15.54
C ASP A 249 8.51 -9.98 -16.73
N ALA A 250 9.69 -10.54 -17.02
CA ALA A 250 10.56 -10.09 -18.10
C ALA A 250 9.96 -10.25 -19.50
N SER A 251 8.89 -11.04 -19.66
CA SER A 251 8.19 -11.20 -20.93
C SER A 251 7.15 -10.10 -21.20
N HIS A 252 6.73 -9.37 -20.17
CA HIS A 252 5.70 -8.34 -20.32
C HIS A 252 6.24 -7.10 -21.04
N ALA A 253 5.45 -6.54 -21.96
CA ALA A 253 5.87 -5.40 -22.81
C ALA A 253 6.30 -4.17 -21.99
N LEU A 254 5.54 -3.81 -20.96
CA LEU A 254 5.87 -2.71 -20.03
C LEU A 254 7.23 -2.92 -19.33
N VAL A 255 7.49 -4.15 -18.86
CA VAL A 255 8.75 -4.49 -18.16
C VAL A 255 9.92 -4.45 -19.14
N THR A 256 9.69 -4.95 -20.36
CA THR A 256 10.68 -4.91 -21.43
C THR A 256 11.04 -3.47 -21.82
N ASP A 257 10.05 -2.58 -21.97
CA ASP A 257 10.27 -1.16 -22.29
C ASP A 257 11.00 -0.45 -21.14
N ALA A 258 10.57 -0.65 -19.89
CA ALA A 258 11.25 -0.10 -18.72
C ALA A 258 12.73 -0.54 -18.66
N ALA A 259 13.01 -1.82 -18.92
CA ALA A 259 14.36 -2.34 -18.97
C ALA A 259 15.19 -1.69 -20.09
N ARG A 260 14.63 -1.50 -21.30
CA ARG A 260 15.30 -0.80 -22.41
C ARG A 260 15.66 0.64 -22.05
N ARG A 261 14.80 1.32 -21.29
CA ARG A 261 15.00 2.69 -20.80
C ARG A 261 15.83 2.78 -19.52
N ARG A 262 16.38 1.66 -19.02
CA ARG A 262 17.12 1.58 -17.76
C ARG A 262 16.31 2.09 -16.54
N ILE A 263 15.01 1.89 -16.57
CA ILE A 263 14.11 2.19 -15.46
C ILE A 263 14.06 0.97 -14.53
N PRO A 264 14.44 1.10 -13.25
CA PRO A 264 14.41 -0.01 -12.31
C PRO A 264 12.97 -0.35 -11.94
N MET A 265 12.57 -1.57 -12.27
CA MET A 265 11.38 -2.23 -11.74
C MET A 265 11.82 -3.29 -10.74
N ARG A 266 11.31 -3.23 -9.50
CA ARG A 266 11.69 -4.12 -8.40
C ARG A 266 10.77 -5.35 -8.31
N THR A 267 9.49 -5.16 -8.59
CA THR A 267 8.37 -6.09 -8.35
C THR A 267 7.39 -6.21 -9.50
N GLY A 268 7.38 -5.28 -10.47
CA GLY A 268 6.28 -5.10 -11.42
C GLY A 268 5.39 -3.91 -11.04
N VAL A 269 4.19 -3.80 -11.61
CA VAL A 269 3.28 -2.70 -11.23
C VAL A 269 2.89 -2.82 -9.76
N SER A 270 2.98 -1.70 -9.01
CA SER A 270 2.72 -1.69 -7.57
C SER A 270 1.23 -1.89 -7.26
N ARG A 271 0.87 -3.12 -6.85
CA ARG A 271 -0.48 -3.42 -6.36
C ARG A 271 -0.83 -2.62 -5.11
N ALA A 272 0.12 -2.44 -4.19
CA ALA A 272 -0.11 -1.65 -2.98
C ALA A 272 -0.48 -0.20 -3.31
N SER A 273 0.10 0.37 -4.37
CA SER A 273 -0.26 1.71 -4.84
C SER A 273 -1.69 1.77 -5.35
N MET A 274 -2.09 0.84 -6.23
CA MET A 274 -3.47 0.74 -6.73
C MET A 274 -4.47 0.57 -5.58
N GLN A 275 -4.17 -0.30 -4.62
CA GLN A 275 -4.99 -0.55 -3.44
C GLN A 275 -5.22 0.73 -2.63
N LEU A 276 -4.14 1.46 -2.30
CA LEU A 276 -4.25 2.70 -1.52
C LEU A 276 -4.95 3.82 -2.29
N MET A 277 -4.76 3.91 -3.61
CA MET A 277 -5.52 4.83 -4.46
C MET A 277 -7.02 4.52 -4.45
N TYR A 278 -7.40 3.25 -4.58
CA TYR A 278 -8.80 2.81 -4.44
C TYR A 278 -9.36 3.17 -3.08
N CYS A 279 -8.62 2.88 -2.01
CA CYS A 279 -9.02 3.23 -0.65
C CYS A 279 -9.29 4.74 -0.51
N GLY A 280 -8.45 5.59 -1.12
CA GLY A 280 -8.69 7.04 -1.11
C GLY A 280 -9.95 7.44 -1.86
N ARG A 281 -10.21 6.87 -3.04
CA ARG A 281 -11.43 7.12 -3.82
C ARG A 281 -12.69 6.66 -3.09
N LEU A 282 -12.66 5.46 -2.48
CA LEU A 282 -13.75 4.94 -1.68
C LEU A 282 -14.07 5.86 -0.49
N ALA A 283 -13.04 6.42 0.16
CA ALA A 283 -13.18 7.44 1.20
C ALA A 283 -13.55 8.83 0.66
N ASN A 284 -13.88 8.96 -0.63
CA ASN A 284 -14.23 10.19 -1.31
C ASN A 284 -13.16 11.30 -1.19
N ILE A 285 -11.88 10.91 -1.26
CA ILE A 285 -10.77 11.85 -1.28
C ILE A 285 -10.57 12.38 -2.71
N GLY A 286 -11.04 13.60 -2.96
CA GLY A 286 -10.96 14.25 -4.28
C GLY A 286 -9.58 14.80 -4.68
N ASP A 287 -8.61 14.86 -3.77
CA ASP A 287 -7.25 15.32 -4.06
C ASP A 287 -6.34 14.15 -4.46
N GLU A 288 -6.45 13.73 -5.73
CA GLU A 288 -5.68 12.61 -6.28
C GLU A 288 -4.16 12.84 -6.22
N VAL A 289 -3.70 14.09 -6.37
CA VAL A 289 -2.28 14.42 -6.32
C VAL A 289 -1.75 14.17 -4.90
N SER A 290 -2.42 14.71 -3.88
CA SER A 290 -2.01 14.46 -2.49
C SER A 290 -2.09 12.98 -2.12
N LEU A 291 -3.08 12.24 -2.66
CA LEU A 291 -3.18 10.80 -2.45
C LEU A 291 -1.97 10.06 -3.05
N ARG A 292 -1.52 10.43 -4.25
CA ARG A 292 -0.28 9.89 -4.85
C ARG A 292 0.94 10.19 -3.99
N LEU A 293 1.06 11.42 -3.46
CA LEU A 293 2.14 11.79 -2.56
C LEU A 293 2.14 10.93 -1.29
N ALA A 294 0.94 10.65 -0.74
CA ALA A 294 0.79 9.81 0.43
C ALA A 294 1.19 8.34 0.17
N VAL A 295 0.79 7.79 -0.98
CA VAL A 295 1.21 6.46 -1.42
C VAL A 295 2.73 6.36 -1.58
N MET A 296 3.36 7.38 -2.20
CA MET A 296 4.82 7.45 -2.32
C MET A 296 5.50 7.54 -0.96
N GLY A 297 4.98 8.38 -0.06
CA GLY A 297 5.48 8.53 1.31
C GLY A 297 5.37 7.25 2.15
N TYR A 298 4.45 6.35 1.79
CA TYR A 298 4.32 5.03 2.43
C TYR A 298 5.28 3.99 1.84
N LEU A 299 5.33 3.86 0.52
CA LEU A 299 5.97 2.71 -0.15
C LEU A 299 7.46 2.88 -0.45
N LEU A 300 7.92 4.11 -0.69
CA LEU A 300 9.33 4.37 -0.99
C LEU A 300 10.25 4.09 0.22
N PRO A 301 9.96 4.58 1.45
CA PRO A 301 10.83 4.37 2.61
C PRO A 301 11.15 2.92 2.96
N VAL A 302 10.20 2.03 2.68
CA VAL A 302 10.31 0.59 2.98
C VAL A 302 10.94 -0.19 1.83
N ARG A 303 11.34 0.52 0.76
CA ARG A 303 11.96 0.00 -0.47
C ARG A 303 11.14 -1.08 -1.18
N ALA A 304 9.83 -1.15 -0.93
CA ALA A 304 8.96 -2.18 -1.49
C ALA A 304 8.80 -2.05 -3.01
N HIS A 305 8.77 -0.81 -3.50
CA HIS A 305 8.60 -0.47 -4.92
C HIS A 305 9.54 0.67 -5.30
N SER A 306 9.88 0.80 -6.58
CA SER A 306 10.49 2.02 -7.12
C SER A 306 9.43 3.10 -7.33
N LEU A 307 9.88 4.34 -7.47
CA LEU A 307 8.99 5.47 -7.78
C LEU A 307 8.17 5.22 -9.05
N TYR A 308 8.78 4.58 -10.05
CA TYR A 308 8.14 4.27 -11.32
C TYR A 308 6.99 3.28 -11.16
N GLU A 309 7.19 2.23 -10.37
CA GLU A 309 6.16 1.22 -10.11
C GLU A 309 4.98 1.80 -9.34
N ILE A 310 5.25 2.73 -8.42
CA ILE A 310 4.23 3.48 -7.68
C ILE A 310 3.47 4.39 -8.64
N ALA A 311 4.17 5.17 -9.47
CA ALA A 311 3.54 6.08 -10.42
C ALA A 311 2.61 5.36 -11.42
N ILE A 312 3.04 4.22 -11.97
CA ILE A 312 2.19 3.42 -12.85
C ILE A 312 0.98 2.87 -12.08
N GLY A 313 1.21 2.26 -10.92
CA GLY A 313 0.12 1.73 -10.10
C GLY A 313 -0.89 2.82 -9.74
N SER A 314 -0.43 4.00 -9.35
CA SER A 314 -1.31 5.10 -9.00
C SER A 314 -2.04 5.74 -10.19
N SER A 315 -1.53 5.57 -11.42
CA SER A 315 -2.13 6.10 -12.64
C SER A 315 -3.08 5.10 -13.33
N ALA A 316 -2.86 3.80 -13.11
CA ALA A 316 -3.74 2.74 -13.59
C ALA A 316 -5.19 2.89 -13.08
N GLU A 317 -5.37 3.60 -11.96
CA GLU A 317 -6.69 3.95 -11.43
C GLU A 317 -7.36 5.13 -12.13
N SER A 318 -6.58 6.11 -12.58
CA SER A 318 -7.09 7.32 -13.23
C SER A 318 -7.30 7.17 -14.75
N VAL A 319 -6.81 6.08 -15.37
CA VAL A 319 -6.64 6.02 -16.82
C VAL A 319 -7.10 4.66 -17.39
N ALA A 320 -8.00 4.68 -18.38
CA ALA A 320 -8.11 3.59 -19.35
C ALA A 320 -6.73 3.48 -20.03
N LEU A 321 -6.08 2.32 -20.01
CA LEU A 321 -4.64 2.12 -20.34
C LEU A 321 -4.15 2.74 -21.66
N GLU A 322 -5.04 3.22 -22.51
CA GLU A 322 -4.81 3.93 -23.77
C GLU A 322 -4.22 5.35 -23.60
N ASP A 323 -4.39 5.99 -22.43
CA ASP A 323 -3.90 7.38 -22.20
C ASP A 323 -2.64 7.50 -21.32
N ILE A 324 -1.97 6.41 -20.94
CA ILE A 324 -0.63 6.51 -20.32
C ILE A 324 0.41 6.72 -21.43
N ARG A 325 0.35 7.87 -22.09
CA ARG A 325 1.48 8.44 -22.84
C ARG A 325 2.25 9.33 -21.87
N TYR A 326 3.51 8.98 -21.62
CA TYR A 326 4.43 9.92 -20.99
C TYR A 326 4.63 11.09 -21.94
N ASP A 327 4.29 12.30 -21.49
CA ASP A 327 4.82 13.50 -22.09
C ASP A 327 6.32 13.55 -21.74
N ALA A 328 7.18 13.40 -22.75
CA ALA A 328 8.63 13.46 -22.57
C ALA A 328 9.07 14.78 -21.91
N ALA A 329 8.27 15.84 -22.05
CA ALA A 329 8.50 17.15 -21.44
C ALA A 329 8.53 17.13 -19.90
N LEU A 330 7.84 16.18 -19.25
CA LEU A 330 7.84 16.04 -17.78
C LEU A 330 9.18 15.52 -17.20
N LEU A 331 10.03 14.94 -18.05
CA LEU A 331 11.38 14.50 -17.68
C LEU A 331 12.47 15.43 -18.23
N ASP A 332 12.22 16.13 -19.35
CA ASP A 332 13.17 17.08 -19.93
C ASP A 332 13.30 18.40 -19.15
N GLY A 333 12.35 18.71 -18.26
CA GLY A 333 12.40 19.88 -17.37
C GLY A 333 12.99 19.63 -15.98
N VAL A 334 13.27 18.38 -15.62
CA VAL A 334 13.87 18.03 -14.32
C VAL A 334 15.37 17.97 -14.51
N ASP A 335 16.06 19.09 -14.29
CA ASP A 335 17.50 19.07 -14.13
C ASP A 335 17.85 18.25 -12.88
N LEU A 336 18.17 16.98 -13.08
CA LEU A 336 18.60 16.05 -12.04
C LEU A 336 19.88 16.54 -11.32
N GLY A 337 20.64 17.46 -11.93
CA GLY A 337 21.74 18.18 -11.31
C GLY A 337 21.27 19.18 -10.25
N SER A 338 20.21 19.94 -10.51
CA SER A 338 19.57 20.84 -9.53
C SER A 338 18.89 20.08 -8.38
N VAL A 339 18.31 18.90 -8.65
CA VAL A 339 17.74 18.03 -7.63
C VAL A 339 18.84 17.49 -6.73
N ALA A 340 20.01 17.11 -7.28
CA ALA A 340 21.16 16.69 -6.50
C ALA A 340 21.74 17.82 -5.63
N ALA A 341 21.73 19.06 -6.12
CA ALA A 341 22.15 20.25 -5.35
C ALA A 341 21.18 20.57 -4.20
N HIS A 342 19.86 20.55 -4.43
CA HIS A 342 18.85 20.69 -3.37
C HIS A 342 18.77 19.49 -2.42
N CYS A 343 19.25 18.32 -2.84
CA CYS A 343 19.45 17.17 -1.97
C CYS A 343 20.68 17.34 -1.05
N GLY A 344 21.55 18.32 -1.25
CA GLY A 344 22.61 18.68 -0.29
C GLY A 344 22.07 19.41 0.95
N ASP A 345 20.98 20.17 0.78
CA ASP A 345 20.51 21.18 1.73
C ASP A 345 19.24 20.77 2.49
N PHE A 346 19.01 19.46 2.69
CA PHE A 346 18.00 19.07 3.68
C PHE A 346 18.57 19.39 5.06
N PRO A 347 17.94 20.27 5.86
CA PRO A 347 18.43 20.56 7.20
C PRO A 347 18.46 19.23 7.96
N ALA A 348 19.65 18.85 8.41
CA ALA A 348 19.78 17.79 9.39
C ALA A 348 18.88 18.17 10.56
N GLN A 349 17.94 17.30 10.93
CA GLN A 349 17.16 17.50 12.13
C GLN A 349 18.13 17.53 13.32
N GLY A 350 18.39 18.72 13.83
CA GLY A 350 19.40 18.96 14.86
C GLY A 350 19.54 20.40 15.33
N GLU A 351 18.98 21.39 14.61
CA GLU A 351 19.02 22.79 15.05
C GLU A 351 17.60 23.37 15.12
N THR A 352 16.94 23.14 16.25
CA THR A 352 15.92 24.05 16.78
C THR A 352 16.54 24.76 17.97
N GLY A 353 17.07 25.96 17.73
CA GLY A 353 17.19 27.01 18.74
C GLY A 353 15.91 27.82 18.78
#